data_AF-A0A9Q3FQB9-F1
#
_entry.id   AF-A0A9Q3FQB9-F1
#
_cell.length_a   1.000
_cell.length_b   1.000
_cell.length_c   1.000
_cell.angle_alpha   90.00
_cell.angle_beta   90.00
_cell.angle_gamma   90.00
#
_symmetry.space_group_name_H-M   'P 1'
#
loop_
_entity.id
_entity.type
_entity.pdbx_description
1 polymer ?
#
loop_
_entity_poly.entity_id
_entity_poly.type
_entity_poly.pdbx_seq_one_letter_code
_entity_poly.pdbx_strand_id
1 'polypeptide(L)'
;MITKWANNSWRFGIGNSFESSIFNSEKDKPLTWFFKQKDRLSALHPDMSYTMINMKISRKCGGEMEHAIKCRFVEPCSTEDYINAMEYIITRTRIGKTWTKIPMESKMFPKISIEDRKPERPVLKCHKCGSTSNLANNCTKKTTINEVQVIEEVQ
;
A
#
# COMPACT_ATOMS: atom_id res chain seq x y z
N MET A 1 -31.76 -31.68 12.67
CA MET A 1 -32.76 -31.49 11.61
C MET A 1 -32.04 -31.38 10.28
N ILE A 2 -32.23 -32.35 9.36
CA ILE A 2 -31.68 -32.29 8.00
C ILE A 2 -32.75 -31.63 7.13
N THR A 3 -32.55 -30.36 6.77
CA THR A 3 -33.50 -29.64 5.91
C THR A 3 -33.40 -30.16 4.48
N LYS A 4 -34.55 -30.53 3.92
CA LYS A 4 -34.78 -31.10 2.57
C LYS A 4 -34.18 -30.35 1.37
N TRP A 5 -33.43 -29.27 1.60
CA TRP A 5 -32.93 -28.33 0.60
C TRP A 5 -31.41 -28.24 0.54
N ALA A 6 -30.68 -28.80 1.50
CA ALA A 6 -29.22 -28.81 1.49
C ALA A 6 -28.70 -30.09 0.84
N ASN A 7 -29.00 -30.32 -0.44
CA ASN A 7 -28.35 -31.40 -1.17
C ASN A 7 -26.83 -31.15 -1.24
N ASN A 8 -26.03 -32.20 -1.44
CA ASN A 8 -24.57 -32.07 -1.44
C ASN A 8 -24.07 -31.02 -2.45
N SER A 9 -24.74 -30.87 -3.59
CA SER A 9 -24.41 -29.87 -4.61
C SER A 9 -24.61 -28.43 -4.12
N TRP A 10 -25.67 -28.16 -3.35
CA TRP A 10 -25.92 -26.84 -2.75
C TRP A 10 -24.87 -26.52 -1.68
N ARG A 11 -24.54 -27.50 -0.81
CA ARG A 11 -23.50 -27.33 0.22
C ARG A 11 -22.15 -27.06 -0.44
N PHE A 12 -21.82 -27.79 -1.50
CA PHE A 12 -20.63 -27.56 -2.29
C PHE A 12 -20.64 -26.16 -2.96
N GLY A 13 -21.77 -25.74 -3.51
CA GLY A 13 -21.92 -24.42 -4.13
C GLY A 13 -21.73 -23.27 -3.15
N ILE A 14 -22.31 -23.35 -1.95
CA ILE A 14 -22.09 -22.34 -0.89
C ILE A 14 -20.65 -22.38 -0.40
N GLY A 15 -20.10 -23.58 -0.16
CA GLY A 15 -18.70 -23.74 0.25
C GLY A 15 -17.76 -23.07 -0.75
N ASN A 16 -17.89 -23.41 -2.03
CA ASN A 16 -17.09 -22.80 -3.10
C ASN A 16 -17.29 -21.28 -3.18
N SER A 17 -18.53 -20.79 -3.01
CA SER A 17 -18.83 -19.36 -3.01
C SER A 17 -18.20 -18.61 -1.84
N PHE A 18 -18.04 -19.25 -0.68
CA PHE A 18 -17.29 -18.71 0.45
C PHE A 18 -15.78 -18.78 0.18
N GLU A 19 -15.30 -19.92 -0.34
CA GLU A 19 -13.88 -20.12 -0.59
C GLU A 19 -13.31 -19.14 -1.62
N SER A 20 -14.05 -18.88 -2.70
CA SER A 20 -13.67 -17.95 -3.77
C SER A 20 -13.90 -16.47 -3.41
N SER A 21 -14.59 -16.18 -2.31
CA SER A 21 -14.93 -14.82 -1.91
C SER A 21 -13.79 -14.23 -1.08
N ILE A 22 -12.82 -13.64 -1.75
CA ILE A 22 -11.76 -12.84 -1.13
C ILE A 22 -12.26 -11.40 -0.98
N PHE A 23 -12.02 -10.79 0.19
CA PHE A 23 -12.43 -9.42 0.44
C PHE A 23 -11.60 -8.43 -0.40
N ASN A 24 -12.26 -7.47 -1.05
CA ASN A 24 -11.59 -6.39 -1.77
C ASN A 24 -12.05 -5.03 -1.23
N SER A 25 -11.13 -4.24 -0.67
CA SER A 25 -11.46 -2.96 -0.03
C SER A 25 -11.98 -1.87 -0.98
N GLU A 26 -11.78 -2.02 -2.30
CA GLU A 26 -12.26 -1.06 -3.30
C GLU A 26 -13.67 -1.39 -3.80
N LYS A 27 -14.03 -2.69 -3.80
CA LYS A 27 -15.29 -3.18 -4.37
C LYS A 27 -16.31 -3.53 -3.30
N ASP A 28 -15.86 -4.07 -2.19
CA ASP A 28 -16.71 -4.63 -1.15
C ASP A 28 -16.90 -3.65 0.01
N LYS A 29 -18.16 -3.53 0.46
CA LYS A 29 -18.48 -2.85 1.72
C LYS A 29 -18.30 -3.84 2.87
N PRO A 30 -17.50 -3.54 3.91
CA PRO A 30 -17.21 -4.46 5.01
C PRO A 30 -18.46 -5.07 5.64
N LEU A 31 -19.41 -4.23 6.07
CA LEU A 31 -20.67 -4.66 6.69
C LEU A 31 -21.40 -5.71 5.84
N THR A 32 -21.73 -5.35 4.59
CA THR A 32 -22.51 -6.21 3.68
C THR A 32 -21.76 -7.49 3.33
N TRP A 33 -20.47 -7.39 3.03
CA TRP A 33 -19.67 -8.53 2.66
C TRP A 33 -19.49 -9.50 3.84
N PHE A 34 -19.25 -8.98 5.04
CA PHE A 34 -19.08 -9.78 6.25
C PHE A 34 -20.34 -10.56 6.59
N PHE A 35 -21.51 -9.91 6.60
CA PHE A 35 -22.78 -10.59 6.86
C PHE A 35 -23.06 -11.69 5.83
N LYS A 36 -22.78 -11.44 4.54
CA LYS A 36 -22.92 -12.45 3.49
C LYS A 36 -22.04 -13.67 3.75
N GLN A 37 -20.80 -13.49 4.23
CA GLN A 37 -19.94 -14.61 4.58
C GLN A 37 -20.40 -15.32 5.86
N LYS A 38 -20.85 -14.56 6.86
CA LYS A 38 -21.43 -15.10 8.10
C LYS A 38 -22.60 -16.02 7.78
N ASP A 39 -23.53 -15.57 6.94
CA ASP A 39 -24.72 -16.37 6.60
C ASP A 39 -24.35 -17.64 5.83
N ARG A 40 -23.37 -17.57 4.92
CA ARG A 40 -22.84 -18.76 4.23
C ARG A 40 -22.24 -19.78 5.21
N LEU A 41 -21.43 -19.31 6.17
CA LEU A 41 -20.82 -20.18 7.17
C LEU A 41 -21.84 -20.73 8.16
N SER A 42 -22.80 -19.93 8.64
CA SER A 42 -23.88 -20.39 9.52
C SER A 42 -24.78 -21.43 8.81
N ALA A 43 -24.97 -21.30 7.50
CA ALA A 43 -25.72 -22.28 6.71
C ALA A 43 -24.98 -23.61 6.54
N LEU A 44 -23.64 -23.59 6.44
CA LEU A 44 -22.81 -24.79 6.31
C LEU A 44 -22.51 -25.47 7.65
N HIS A 45 -22.28 -24.67 8.68
CA HIS A 45 -21.82 -25.05 10.01
C HIS A 45 -22.64 -24.33 11.09
N PRO A 46 -23.89 -24.76 11.34
CA PRO A 46 -24.76 -24.11 12.34
C PRO A 46 -24.21 -24.21 13.77
N ASP A 47 -23.41 -25.23 14.06
CA ASP A 47 -22.85 -25.48 15.40
C ASP A 47 -21.54 -24.70 15.66
N MET A 48 -21.10 -23.87 14.72
CA MET A 48 -19.85 -23.12 14.84
C MET A 48 -20.05 -21.88 15.71
N SER A 49 -19.12 -21.64 16.65
CA SER A 49 -19.16 -20.44 17.49
C SER A 49 -18.98 -19.16 16.65
N TYR A 50 -19.59 -18.06 17.10
CA TYR A 50 -19.46 -16.76 16.45
C TYR A 50 -18.00 -16.31 16.33
N THR A 51 -17.19 -16.55 17.37
CA THR A 51 -15.75 -16.24 17.34
C THR A 51 -15.02 -17.01 16.23
N MET A 52 -15.32 -18.30 16.07
CA MET A 52 -14.73 -19.12 15.01
C MET A 52 -15.20 -18.69 13.62
N ILE A 53 -16.46 -18.32 13.47
CA ILE A 53 -17.00 -17.76 12.21
C ILE A 53 -16.24 -16.47 11.86
N ASN A 54 -16.11 -15.55 12.82
CA ASN A 54 -15.42 -14.27 12.62
C ASN A 54 -13.93 -14.48 12.27
N MET A 55 -13.27 -15.44 12.93
CA MET A 55 -11.89 -15.81 12.60
C MET A 55 -11.75 -16.40 11.19
N LYS A 56 -12.71 -17.22 10.73
CA LYS A 56 -12.71 -17.74 9.35
C LYS A 56 -12.92 -16.64 8.33
N ILE A 57 -13.80 -15.67 8.61
CA ILE A 57 -14.07 -14.54 7.72
C ILE A 57 -12.85 -13.61 7.65
N SER A 58 -12.17 -13.36 8.77
CA SER A 58 -10.96 -12.50 8.77
C SER A 58 -9.81 -13.09 7.95
N ARG A 59 -9.66 -14.42 7.90
CA ARG A 59 -8.72 -15.11 6.99
C ARG A 59 -9.01 -14.86 5.51
N LYS A 60 -10.27 -14.59 5.15
CA LYS A 60 -10.66 -14.23 3.78
C LYS A 60 -10.33 -12.79 3.39
N CYS A 61 -9.89 -11.97 4.36
CA CYS A 61 -9.34 -10.65 4.08
C CYS A 61 -7.89 -10.73 3.56
N GLY A 62 -7.12 -11.71 4.06
CA GLY A 62 -5.76 -11.98 3.62
C GLY A 62 -4.73 -10.88 3.91
N GLY A 63 -3.45 -11.25 3.82
CA GLY A 63 -2.31 -10.33 3.82
C GLY A 63 -2.28 -9.35 4.99
N GLU A 64 -2.00 -8.08 4.67
CA GLU A 64 -1.90 -7.00 5.66
C GLU A 64 -3.24 -6.68 6.33
N MET A 65 -4.36 -6.89 5.62
CA MET A 65 -5.69 -6.62 6.16
C MET A 65 -6.02 -7.60 7.29
N GLU A 66 -5.80 -8.90 7.06
CA GLU A 66 -5.98 -9.92 8.10
C GLU A 66 -5.12 -9.64 9.34
N HIS A 67 -3.84 -9.29 9.13
CA HIS A 67 -2.94 -8.96 10.22
C HIS A 67 -3.41 -7.73 11.00
N ALA A 68 -3.79 -6.66 10.29
CA ALA A 68 -4.27 -5.42 10.89
C ALA A 68 -5.56 -5.62 11.70
N ILE A 69 -6.45 -6.51 11.27
CA ILE A 69 -7.65 -6.87 12.02
C ILE A 69 -7.26 -7.60 13.32
N LYS A 70 -6.42 -8.64 13.22
CA LYS A 70 -6.01 -9.44 14.40
C LYS A 70 -5.28 -8.62 15.46
N CYS A 71 -4.43 -7.68 15.06
CA CYS A 71 -3.69 -6.83 16.00
C CYS A 71 -4.56 -5.85 16.80
N ARG A 72 -5.85 -5.69 16.45
CA ARG A 72 -6.78 -4.78 17.16
C ARG A 72 -7.55 -5.45 18.28
N PHE A 73 -7.50 -6.77 18.38
CA PHE A 73 -8.38 -7.55 19.26
C PHE A 73 -7.58 -8.43 20.21
N VAL A 74 -8.03 -8.48 21.46
CA VAL A 74 -7.67 -9.53 22.42
C VAL A 74 -8.93 -10.38 22.55
N GLU A 75 -8.86 -11.67 22.20
CA GLU A 75 -10.05 -12.53 22.17
C GLU A 75 -10.74 -12.62 23.55
N PRO A 76 -12.09 -12.72 23.60
CA PRO A 76 -13.04 -12.80 22.49
C PRO A 76 -13.61 -11.42 22.06
N CYS A 77 -13.80 -11.22 20.75
CA CYS A 77 -14.42 -10.02 20.17
C CYS A 77 -15.73 -10.31 19.43
N SER A 78 -16.64 -9.34 19.44
CA SER A 78 -17.95 -9.45 18.79
C SER A 78 -17.85 -9.30 17.27
N THR A 79 -18.90 -9.72 16.56
CA THR A 79 -19.01 -9.52 15.11
C THR A 79 -18.98 -8.04 14.72
N GLU A 80 -19.61 -7.20 15.53
CA GLU A 80 -19.64 -5.75 15.33
C GLU A 80 -18.24 -5.15 15.45
N ASP A 81 -17.45 -5.60 16.43
CA ASP A 81 -16.06 -5.16 16.58
C ASP A 81 -15.24 -5.47 15.34
N TYR A 82 -15.37 -6.68 14.79
CA TYR A 82 -14.69 -7.09 13.55
C TYR A 82 -15.06 -6.19 12.37
N ILE A 83 -16.35 -5.90 12.19
CA ILE A 83 -16.83 -5.05 11.10
C ILE A 83 -16.32 -3.62 11.29
N ASN A 84 -16.44 -3.07 12.50
CA ASN A 84 -15.96 -1.73 12.84
C ASN A 84 -14.46 -1.60 12.60
N ALA A 85 -13.66 -2.61 12.95
CA ALA A 85 -12.23 -2.62 12.66
C ALA A 85 -11.95 -2.66 11.16
N MET A 86 -12.67 -3.48 10.39
CA MET A 86 -12.52 -3.52 8.93
C MET A 86 -12.84 -2.16 8.31
N GLU A 87 -13.95 -1.54 8.70
CA GLU A 87 -14.33 -0.20 8.23
C GLU A 87 -13.30 0.85 8.62
N TYR A 88 -12.82 0.82 9.87
CA TYR A 88 -11.77 1.73 10.33
C TYR A 88 -10.48 1.57 9.51
N ILE A 89 -10.03 0.33 9.26
CA ILE A 89 -8.80 0.08 8.50
C ILE A 89 -8.94 0.63 7.08
N ILE A 90 -10.05 0.38 6.39
CA ILE A 90 -10.23 0.81 4.99
C ILE A 90 -10.39 2.32 4.87
N THR A 91 -11.06 2.95 5.85
CA THR A 91 -11.30 4.39 5.85
C THR A 91 -10.06 5.20 6.27
N ARG A 92 -9.32 4.72 7.28
CA ARG A 92 -8.20 5.47 7.88
C ARG A 92 -6.83 5.06 7.38
N THR A 93 -6.72 3.90 6.72
CA THR A 93 -5.45 3.42 6.19
C THR A 93 -5.52 3.20 4.68
N ARG A 94 -4.36 3.07 4.04
CA ARG A 94 -4.26 2.64 2.63
C ARG A 94 -4.10 1.11 2.51
N ILE A 95 -4.26 0.36 3.60
CA ILE A 95 -4.12 -1.10 3.62
C ILE A 95 -5.28 -1.72 2.83
N GLY A 96 -4.96 -2.70 1.98
CA GLY A 96 -5.93 -3.39 1.12
C GLY A 96 -6.25 -2.69 -0.20
N LYS A 97 -5.88 -1.41 -0.37
CA LYS A 97 -6.02 -0.71 -1.65
C LYS A 97 -4.92 -1.19 -2.59
N THR A 98 -5.33 -1.86 -3.66
CA THR A 98 -4.45 -2.08 -4.80
C THR A 98 -4.15 -0.71 -5.38
N TRP A 99 -2.87 -0.32 -5.47
CA TRP A 99 -2.51 0.76 -6.38
C TRP A 99 -2.89 0.29 -7.77
N THR A 100 -4.06 0.71 -8.25
CA THR A 100 -4.42 0.61 -9.65
C THR A 100 -3.33 1.39 -10.36
N LYS A 101 -2.43 0.67 -11.03
CA LYS A 101 -1.66 1.30 -12.11
C LYS A 101 -2.74 1.83 -13.03
N ILE A 102 -2.98 3.14 -12.97
CA ILE A 102 -3.79 3.83 -13.96
C ILE A 102 -3.27 3.27 -15.29
N PRO A 103 -4.12 2.65 -16.14
CA PRO A 103 -3.68 2.31 -17.48
C PRO A 103 -3.14 3.61 -18.02
N MET A 104 -1.84 3.67 -18.28
CA MET A 104 -1.26 4.80 -18.96
C MET A 104 -1.92 4.74 -20.33
N GLU A 105 -3.08 5.41 -20.47
CA GLU A 105 -3.65 5.70 -21.77
C GLU A 105 -2.51 6.38 -22.49
N SER A 106 -1.94 5.66 -23.44
CA SER A 106 -1.03 6.20 -24.42
C SER A 106 -1.87 7.16 -25.27
N LYS A 107 -2.21 8.32 -24.71
CA LYS A 107 -2.53 9.48 -25.52
C LYS A 107 -1.26 9.71 -26.30
N MET A 108 -1.26 9.27 -27.56
CA MET A 108 -0.23 9.58 -28.53
C MET A 108 -0.16 11.10 -28.60
N PHE A 109 0.72 11.69 -27.78
CA PHE A 109 1.15 13.05 -28.02
C PHE A 109 1.81 13.04 -29.42
N PRO A 110 1.43 13.96 -30.31
CA PRO A 110 2.06 14.03 -31.63
C PRO A 110 3.56 14.16 -31.41
N LYS A 111 4.33 13.26 -32.05
CA LYS A 111 5.79 13.26 -32.01
C LYS A 111 6.28 14.59 -32.58
N ILE A 112 6.56 15.55 -31.70
CA ILE A 112 7.46 16.66 -32.02
C ILE A 112 8.84 16.01 -32.12
N SER A 113 9.42 16.04 -33.32
CA SER A 113 10.80 15.66 -33.57
C SER A 113 11.70 16.63 -32.81
N ILE A 114 12.08 16.26 -31.59
CA ILE A 114 13.12 16.96 -30.83
C ILE A 114 14.44 16.48 -31.41
N GLU A 115 15.11 17.34 -32.18
CA GLU A 115 16.53 17.17 -32.49
C GLU A 115 17.30 16.95 -31.19
N ASP A 116 18.18 15.94 -31.19
CA ASP A 116 19.06 15.54 -30.08
C ASP A 116 19.94 16.70 -29.57
N ARG A 117 19.39 17.59 -28.75
CA ARG A 117 20.20 18.50 -27.92
C ARG A 117 20.43 17.82 -26.58
N LYS A 118 21.52 17.05 -26.50
CA LYS A 118 22.11 16.65 -25.22
C LYS A 118 22.29 17.91 -24.36
N PRO A 119 21.78 17.97 -23.11
CA PRO A 119 22.17 19.04 -22.20
C PRO A 119 23.67 18.88 -21.94
N GLU A 120 24.46 19.87 -22.34
CA GLU A 120 25.88 19.93 -22.01
C GLU A 120 26.01 19.96 -20.49
N ARG A 121 26.59 18.91 -19.92
CA ARG A 121 26.88 18.87 -18.48
C ARG A 121 27.93 19.93 -18.18
N PRO A 122 27.71 20.82 -17.19
CA PRO A 122 28.70 21.82 -16.85
C PRO A 122 29.99 21.13 -16.40
N VAL A 123 31.11 21.51 -17.01
CA VAL A 123 32.43 20.96 -16.68
C VAL A 123 32.82 21.47 -15.30
N LEU A 124 32.76 20.61 -14.28
CA LEU A 124 33.19 20.95 -12.93
C LEU A 124 34.70 21.25 -12.89
N LYS A 125 35.06 22.39 -12.32
CA LYS A 125 36.45 22.81 -12.09
C LYS A 125 36.77 22.73 -10.59
N CYS A 126 38.01 22.42 -10.26
CA CYS A 126 38.49 22.48 -8.89
C CYS A 126 38.40 23.91 -8.35
N HIS A 127 37.65 24.14 -7.27
CA HIS A 127 37.57 25.46 -6.65
C HIS A 127 38.87 25.91 -5.93
N LYS A 128 39.83 25.01 -5.68
CA LYS A 128 41.14 25.36 -5.08
C LYS A 128 42.19 25.79 -6.10
N CYS A 129 42.18 25.22 -7.32
CA CYS A 129 43.22 25.48 -8.33
C CYS A 129 42.71 25.77 -9.75
N GLY A 130 41.40 25.80 -9.95
CA GLY A 130 40.75 26.07 -11.24
C GLY A 130 40.85 24.95 -12.28
N SER A 131 41.59 23.86 -12.02
CA SER A 131 41.78 22.78 -13.01
C SER A 131 40.54 21.90 -13.16
N THR A 132 40.25 21.44 -14.38
CA THR A 132 39.23 20.41 -14.67
C THR A 132 39.71 18.98 -14.46
N SER A 133 41.02 18.78 -14.27
CA SER A 133 41.63 17.45 -14.13
C SER A 133 41.30 16.77 -12.81
N ASN A 134 40.97 17.53 -11.76
CA ASN A 134 40.74 17.02 -10.41
C ASN A 134 39.65 17.84 -9.71
N LEU A 135 39.04 17.26 -8.69
CA LEU A 135 38.12 17.95 -7.79
C LEU A 135 38.86 18.52 -6.57
N ALA A 136 38.24 19.48 -5.87
CA ALA A 136 38.88 20.24 -4.78
C ALA A 136 39.31 19.41 -3.57
N ASN A 137 38.66 18.26 -3.37
CA ASN A 137 38.99 17.25 -2.36
C ASN A 137 40.31 16.52 -2.67
N ASN A 138 40.64 16.33 -3.94
CA ASN A 138 41.87 15.65 -4.39
C ASN A 138 42.92 16.63 -4.96
N CYS A 139 42.79 17.92 -4.62
CA CYS A 139 43.69 18.95 -5.11
C CYS A 139 45.01 18.93 -4.32
N THR A 140 46.13 18.68 -5.02
CA THR A 140 47.48 18.67 -4.45
C THR A 140 48.07 20.08 -4.28
N LYS A 141 47.44 21.13 -4.83
CA LYS A 141 47.86 22.52 -4.65
C LYS A 141 47.30 23.09 -3.35
N LYS A 142 48.18 23.62 -2.49
CA LYS A 142 47.82 24.33 -1.25
C LYS A 142 47.51 25.80 -1.59
N THR A 143 46.36 26.30 -1.15
CA THR A 143 46.00 27.72 -1.23
C THR A 143 46.26 28.35 0.14
N THR A 144 46.99 29.48 0.18
CA THR A 144 47.12 30.33 1.38
C THR A 144 45.81 31.10 1.57
N ILE A 145 45.22 31.00 2.77
CA ILE A 145 43.94 31.61 3.11
C ILE A 145 44.20 32.92 3.87
N ASN A 146 43.71 34.02 3.27
CA ASN A 146 43.42 35.36 3.81
C ASN A 146 44.58 36.32 4.11
N GLU A 147 44.83 37.24 3.17
CA GLU A 147 45.31 38.60 3.47
C GLU A 147 44.06 39.45 3.74
N VAL A 148 43.82 39.83 5.01
CA VAL A 148 42.69 40.68 5.42
C VAL A 148 43.07 42.12 5.12
N GLN A 149 42.43 42.75 4.13
CA GLN A 149 42.54 44.20 3.96
C GLN A 149 41.68 44.90 5.01
N VAL A 150 42.35 45.55 5.96
CA VAL A 150 41.72 46.48 6.91
C VAL A 150 41.34 47.74 6.12
N ILE A 151 40.04 48.04 6.08
CA ILE A 151 39.54 49.28 5.48
C ILE A 151 39.62 50.36 6.55
N GLU A 152 40.50 51.35 6.37
CA GLU A 152 40.52 52.57 7.18
C GLU A 152 39.33 53.46 6.78
N GLU A 153 38.47 53.78 7.75
CA GLU A 153 37.43 54.81 7.60
C GLU A 153 38.08 56.20 7.68
N VAL A 154 37.92 57.01 6.63
CA VAL A 154 38.27 58.43 6.62
C VAL A 154 36.99 59.26 6.74
N GLN A 155 37.10 60.28 7.60
CA GLN A 155 36.13 61.25 8.16
C GLN A 155 35.00 61.75 7.27
#